data_AF-A0A258C9D4-F1
#
_entry.id   AF-A0A258C9D4-F1
#
_cell.length_a   1.000
_cell.length_b   1.000
_cell.length_c   1.000
_cell.angle_alpha   90.00
_cell.angle_beta   90.00
_cell.angle_gamma   90.00
#
_symmetry.space_group_name_H-M   'P 1'
#
loop_
_entity.id
_entity.type
_entity.pdbx_description
1 polymer ?
#
loop_
_entity_poly.entity_id
_entity_poly.type
_entity_poly.pdbx_seq_one_letter_code
_entity_poly.pdbx_strand_id
1 'polypeptide(L)'
;FLPSGGFLLTERSGQLVTLGSDGQVLQKLDVNLPEFYAAAQGGLLEVLLADNFAQSGRLFLSYVCGTANANSVCLASASWQDNQLTDVKKIFRATPDRRGAAHYGGRMVQLPDQSLVLTLGDGFDYREQAQNKANHLGKIVRLKQDGSVPEDNPFVGQAAVAAEIFTLGHRNVQGIIYDAATGKLWSHEHGPKGGDELNLLQAGVNYGWPVATTGIDYTGARISPFTRFTGMAEPVYQWSPSIAPAGMTLYRGEAFPQYQGNIFITALAGKALHRLVLDGDKVVQEERLLTSLDSRLRDVRTGPDGLIYILTDGPAGKLLRLTPQ
;
A
#
# COMPACT_ATOMS: atom_id res chain seq x y z
N PHE A 1 -1.64 -15.16 1.48
CA PHE A 1 -1.46 -16.63 1.48
C PHE A 1 -2.49 -17.21 2.42
N LEU A 2 -3.23 -18.23 2.02
CA LEU A 2 -4.21 -18.87 2.91
C LEU A 2 -3.50 -19.91 3.80
N PRO A 3 -3.88 -20.08 5.09
CA PRO A 3 -3.28 -21.10 5.96
C PRO A 3 -3.45 -22.53 5.47
N SER A 4 -4.54 -22.80 4.75
CA SER A 4 -4.80 -24.09 4.08
C SER A 4 -3.93 -24.33 2.85
N GLY A 5 -3.07 -23.38 2.49
CA GLY A 5 -2.31 -23.37 1.25
C GLY A 5 -3.02 -22.57 0.15
N GLY A 6 -2.24 -22.15 -0.86
CA GLY A 6 -2.73 -21.33 -1.96
C GLY A 6 -2.83 -19.84 -1.64
N PHE A 7 -3.60 -19.14 -2.46
CA PHE A 7 -3.57 -17.69 -2.56
C PHE A 7 -4.99 -17.12 -2.63
N LEU A 8 -5.16 -15.95 -2.02
CA LEU A 8 -6.34 -15.10 -2.19
C LEU A 8 -5.86 -13.78 -2.78
N LEU A 9 -6.43 -13.38 -3.91
CA LEU A 9 -6.02 -12.21 -4.67
C LEU A 9 -7.22 -11.29 -4.89
N THR A 10 -6.95 -10.01 -5.05
CA THR A 10 -7.90 -9.01 -5.52
C THR A 10 -7.69 -8.75 -7.02
N GLU A 11 -8.77 -8.80 -7.79
CA GLU A 11 -8.84 -8.15 -9.10
C GLU A 11 -9.53 -6.79 -8.93
N ARG A 12 -8.91 -5.73 -9.45
CA ARG A 12 -9.38 -4.34 -9.25
C ARG A 12 -10.83 -4.11 -9.68
N SER A 13 -11.32 -4.91 -10.62
CA SER A 13 -12.71 -4.91 -11.10
C SER A 13 -13.76 -5.27 -10.02
N GLY A 14 -13.35 -5.81 -8.87
CA GLY A 14 -14.25 -6.15 -7.77
C GLY A 14 -14.33 -7.64 -7.44
N GLN A 15 -13.38 -8.44 -7.93
CA GLN A 15 -13.39 -9.90 -7.70
C GLN A 15 -12.31 -10.32 -6.71
N LEU A 16 -12.65 -11.26 -5.84
CA LEU A 16 -11.67 -12.08 -5.14
C LEU A 16 -11.40 -13.34 -5.95
N VAL A 17 -10.13 -13.69 -6.10
CA VAL A 17 -9.70 -14.88 -6.83
C VAL A 17 -8.94 -15.79 -5.88
N THR A 18 -9.41 -17.03 -5.75
CA THR A 18 -8.73 -18.07 -4.99
C THR A 18 -7.92 -18.93 -5.94
N LEU A 19 -6.63 -19.08 -5.67
CA LEU A 19 -5.75 -20.00 -6.39
C LEU A 19 -5.29 -21.13 -5.47
N GLY A 20 -5.14 -22.33 -6.03
CA GLY A 20 -4.49 -23.46 -5.36
C GLY A 20 -3.00 -23.21 -5.15
N SER A 21 -2.34 -24.07 -4.37
CA SER A 21 -0.88 -24.04 -4.17
C SER A 21 -0.09 -24.31 -5.47
N ASP A 22 -0.74 -24.94 -6.45
CA ASP A 22 -0.25 -25.15 -7.82
C ASP A 22 -0.42 -23.91 -8.72
N GLY A 23 -1.07 -22.85 -8.23
CA GLY A 23 -1.37 -21.63 -8.96
C GLY A 23 -2.61 -21.70 -9.87
N GLN A 24 -3.35 -22.81 -9.86
CA GLN A 24 -4.58 -22.94 -10.66
C GLN A 24 -5.72 -22.14 -10.04
N VAL A 25 -6.57 -21.54 -10.88
CA VAL A 25 -7.76 -20.83 -10.43
C VAL A 25 -8.78 -21.83 -9.89
N LEU A 26 -9.11 -21.70 -8.60
CA LEU A 26 -10.15 -22.50 -7.96
C LEU A 26 -11.50 -21.80 -8.01
N GLN A 27 -11.52 -20.47 -7.83
CA GLN A 27 -12.75 -19.69 -7.79
C GLN A 27 -12.49 -18.23 -8.13
N LYS A 28 -13.50 -17.60 -8.74
CA LYS A 28 -13.66 -16.15 -8.80
C LYS A 28 -14.97 -15.77 -8.12
N LEU A 29 -14.92 -14.80 -7.22
CA LEU A 29 -16.06 -14.33 -6.43
C LEU A 29 -16.24 -12.84 -6.64
N ASP A 30 -17.40 -12.42 -7.15
CA ASP A 30 -17.78 -11.01 -7.17
C ASP A 30 -18.10 -10.55 -5.74
N VAL A 31 -17.35 -9.57 -5.23
CA VAL A 31 -17.51 -9.12 -3.86
C VAL A 31 -18.60 -8.05 -3.79
N ASN A 32 -19.64 -8.30 -3.00
CA ASN A 32 -20.67 -7.30 -2.72
C ASN A 32 -20.17 -6.31 -1.65
N LEU A 33 -19.49 -5.25 -2.10
CA LEU A 33 -18.98 -4.19 -1.24
C LEU A 33 -19.93 -2.97 -1.22
N PRO A 34 -20.21 -2.37 -0.03
CA PRO A 34 -21.06 -1.19 0.06
C PRO A 34 -20.55 -0.04 -0.81
N GLU A 35 -21.38 0.42 -1.74
CA GLU A 35 -21.12 1.54 -2.64
C GLU A 35 -19.85 1.34 -3.51
N PHE A 36 -19.54 0.10 -3.90
CA PHE A 36 -18.35 -0.20 -4.70
C PHE A 36 -18.25 0.67 -5.96
N TYR A 37 -17.08 1.27 -6.18
CA TYR A 37 -16.79 2.07 -7.36
C TYR A 37 -15.43 1.68 -7.94
N ALA A 38 -15.39 1.39 -9.24
CA ALA A 38 -14.16 1.06 -9.97
C ALA A 38 -13.99 1.96 -11.19
N ALA A 39 -12.86 2.66 -11.27
CA ALA A 39 -12.47 3.48 -12.40
C ALA A 39 -10.96 3.79 -12.34
N ALA A 40 -10.28 3.78 -13.48
CA ALA A 40 -8.84 4.06 -13.60
C ALA A 40 -7.98 3.35 -12.53
N GLN A 41 -7.53 4.05 -11.47
CA GLN A 41 -6.72 3.46 -10.40
C GLN A 41 -7.56 2.85 -9.26
N GLY A 42 -8.85 3.18 -9.20
CA GLY A 42 -9.78 2.77 -8.15
C GLY A 42 -10.53 1.48 -8.46
N GLY A 43 -10.98 0.82 -7.40
CA GLY A 43 -11.70 -0.46 -7.42
C GLY A 43 -11.44 -1.24 -6.14
N LEU A 44 -11.38 -2.56 -6.22
CA LEU A 44 -10.93 -3.42 -5.11
C LEU A 44 -9.40 -3.38 -5.06
N LEU A 45 -8.82 -2.99 -3.93
CA LEU A 45 -7.40 -2.68 -3.84
C LEU A 45 -6.64 -3.83 -3.18
N GLU A 46 -6.69 -3.94 -1.86
CA GLU A 46 -5.95 -4.96 -1.11
C GLU A 46 -6.87 -5.86 -0.29
N VAL A 47 -6.45 -7.12 -0.19
CA VAL A 47 -6.92 -8.07 0.82
C VAL A 47 -5.81 -8.32 1.83
N LEU A 48 -6.10 -8.11 3.11
CA LEU A 48 -5.22 -8.38 4.23
C LEU A 48 -5.89 -9.40 5.16
N LEU A 49 -5.29 -10.57 5.33
CA LEU A 49 -5.75 -11.51 6.34
C LEU A 49 -5.34 -10.99 7.72
N ALA A 50 -6.22 -11.08 8.72
CA ALA A 50 -5.83 -10.77 10.10
C ALA A 50 -4.76 -11.77 10.59
N ASP A 51 -3.92 -11.38 11.53
CA ASP A 51 -2.87 -12.25 12.08
C ASP A 51 -3.44 -13.54 12.69
N ASN A 52 -4.66 -13.46 13.26
CA ASN A 52 -5.40 -14.61 13.80
C ASN A 52 -6.37 -15.26 12.78
N PHE A 53 -6.17 -15.05 11.47
CA PHE A 53 -7.08 -15.52 10.42
C PHE A 53 -7.36 -17.02 10.48
N ALA A 54 -6.37 -17.84 10.86
CA ALA A 54 -6.56 -19.29 10.97
C ALA A 54 -7.61 -19.67 12.02
N GLN A 55 -7.83 -18.84 13.04
CA GLN A 55 -8.83 -19.06 14.09
C GLN A 55 -10.11 -18.27 13.82
N SER A 56 -10.01 -17.05 13.30
CA SER A 56 -11.14 -16.10 13.20
C SER A 56 -11.80 -16.07 11.82
N GLY A 57 -11.09 -16.49 10.77
CA GLY A 57 -11.47 -16.25 9.37
C GLY A 57 -11.51 -14.76 8.98
N ARG A 58 -11.08 -13.84 9.85
CA ARG A 58 -11.25 -12.40 9.63
C ARG A 58 -10.24 -11.86 8.63
N LEU A 59 -10.73 -11.17 7.61
CA LEU A 59 -9.90 -10.42 6.68
C LEU A 59 -10.41 -8.99 6.51
N PHE A 60 -9.55 -8.15 5.95
CA PHE A 60 -9.82 -6.76 5.64
C PHE A 60 -9.68 -6.51 4.14
N LEU A 61 -10.57 -5.69 3.60
CA LEU A 61 -10.56 -5.27 2.20
C LEU A 61 -10.50 -3.74 2.14
N SER A 62 -9.48 -3.21 1.48
CA SER A 62 -9.49 -1.81 1.06
C SER A 62 -10.06 -1.71 -0.35
N TYR A 63 -10.93 -0.73 -0.57
CA TYR A 63 -11.61 -0.55 -1.83
C TYR A 63 -12.03 0.90 -2.04
N VAL A 64 -12.40 1.26 -3.26
CA VAL A 64 -12.96 2.58 -3.55
C VAL A 64 -14.49 2.52 -3.51
N CYS A 65 -15.08 3.48 -2.83
CA CYS A 65 -16.51 3.55 -2.55
C CYS A 65 -17.10 4.91 -2.95
N GLY A 66 -18.38 4.94 -3.32
CA GLY A 66 -19.12 6.14 -3.72
C GLY A 66 -19.38 6.23 -5.23
N THR A 67 -19.15 7.40 -5.82
CA THR A 67 -19.43 7.67 -7.24
C THR A 67 -18.29 8.45 -7.90
N ALA A 68 -18.33 8.59 -9.23
CA ALA A 68 -17.34 9.37 -9.98
C ALA A 68 -17.16 10.82 -9.46
N ASN A 69 -18.20 11.41 -8.86
CA ASN A 69 -18.19 12.79 -8.35
C ASN A 69 -17.99 12.89 -6.83
N ALA A 70 -18.11 11.78 -6.10
CA ALA A 70 -17.99 11.71 -4.65
C ALA A 70 -17.52 10.31 -4.28
N ASN A 71 -16.22 10.06 -4.43
CA ASN A 71 -15.59 8.80 -4.04
C ASN A 71 -14.48 9.00 -3.01
N SER A 72 -14.16 7.91 -2.32
CA SER A 72 -13.05 7.85 -1.36
C SER A 72 -12.57 6.40 -1.19
N VAL A 73 -11.50 6.21 -0.43
CA VAL A 73 -11.06 4.88 0.03
C VAL A 73 -11.92 4.47 1.22
N CYS A 74 -12.43 3.25 1.17
CA CYS A 74 -13.10 2.56 2.26
C CYS A 74 -12.30 1.34 2.71
N LEU A 75 -12.49 0.99 3.98
CA LEU A 75 -12.01 -0.23 4.59
C LEU A 75 -13.21 -1.06 5.05
N ALA A 76 -13.24 -2.33 4.68
CA ALA A 76 -14.20 -3.29 5.18
C ALA A 76 -13.51 -4.39 5.98
N SER A 77 -14.17 -4.84 7.05
CA SER A 77 -13.89 -6.13 7.69
C SER A 77 -14.89 -7.16 7.14
N ALA A 78 -14.45 -8.40 7.03
CA ALA A 78 -15.30 -9.52 6.63
C ALA A 78 -14.78 -10.84 7.21
N SER A 79 -15.61 -11.87 7.13
CA SER A 79 -15.28 -13.25 7.47
C SER A 79 -15.10 -14.06 6.19
N TRP A 80 -14.07 -14.90 6.14
CA TRP A 80 -13.82 -15.83 5.06
C TRP A 80 -14.09 -17.26 5.53
N GLN A 81 -15.13 -17.88 4.99
CA GLN A 81 -15.55 -19.22 5.35
C GLN A 81 -16.03 -19.96 4.10
N ASP A 82 -15.64 -21.23 3.94
CA ASP A 82 -16.06 -22.09 2.83
C ASP A 82 -15.83 -21.46 1.44
N ASN A 83 -14.72 -20.74 1.29
CA ASN A 83 -14.38 -19.94 0.10
C ASN A 83 -15.45 -18.91 -0.29
N GLN A 84 -16.11 -18.34 0.71
CA GLN A 84 -17.04 -17.23 0.56
C GLN A 84 -16.70 -16.10 1.51
N LEU A 85 -17.09 -14.90 1.11
CA LEU A 85 -16.99 -13.71 1.95
C LEU A 85 -18.35 -13.44 2.61
N THR A 86 -18.37 -13.44 3.93
CA THR A 86 -19.56 -13.17 4.75
C THR A 86 -19.31 -12.00 5.70
N ASP A 87 -20.37 -11.48 6.33
CA ASP A 87 -20.30 -10.41 7.33
C ASP A 87 -19.53 -9.15 6.89
N VAL A 88 -19.65 -8.79 5.62
CA VAL A 88 -18.97 -7.62 5.04
C VAL A 88 -19.49 -6.34 5.69
N LYS A 89 -18.63 -5.65 6.43
CA LYS A 89 -18.93 -4.39 7.12
C LYS A 89 -17.91 -3.34 6.75
N LYS A 90 -18.36 -2.22 6.17
CA LYS A 90 -17.54 -1.02 6.02
C LYS A 90 -17.27 -0.44 7.42
N ILE A 91 -16.01 -0.44 7.83
CA ILE A 91 -15.56 0.02 9.14
C ILE A 91 -14.90 1.40 9.09
N PHE A 92 -14.42 1.83 7.93
CA PHE A 92 -13.88 3.17 7.75
C PHE A 92 -14.11 3.69 6.33
N ARG A 93 -14.28 5.01 6.21
CA ARG A 93 -14.30 5.76 4.95
C ARG A 93 -13.45 7.01 5.14
N ALA A 94 -12.45 7.19 4.28
CA ALA A 94 -11.66 8.40 4.26
C ALA A 94 -12.52 9.61 3.84
N THR A 95 -12.20 10.78 4.35
CA THR A 95 -12.94 12.03 4.10
C THR A 95 -11.97 13.18 3.80
N PRO A 96 -12.39 14.23 3.07
CA PRO A 96 -13.69 14.36 2.40
C PRO A 96 -13.82 13.43 1.19
N ASP A 97 -15.03 13.34 0.67
CA ASP A 97 -15.24 12.79 -0.67
C ASP A 97 -14.59 13.69 -1.72
N ARG A 98 -14.13 13.08 -2.80
CA ARG A 98 -13.47 13.78 -3.91
C ARG A 98 -13.98 13.33 -5.26
N ARG A 99 -13.70 14.14 -6.28
CA ARG A 99 -13.85 13.80 -7.69
C ARG A 99 -12.55 13.18 -8.21
N GLY A 100 -12.65 12.45 -9.33
CA GLY A 100 -11.49 11.89 -10.02
C GLY A 100 -11.19 10.46 -9.60
N ALA A 101 -10.32 9.80 -10.36
CA ALA A 101 -10.09 8.36 -10.29
C ALA A 101 -8.62 7.96 -10.13
N ALA A 102 -7.82 8.85 -9.55
CA ALA A 102 -6.39 8.66 -9.30
C ALA A 102 -6.04 8.88 -7.82
N HIS A 103 -4.87 8.39 -7.40
CA HIS A 103 -4.27 8.57 -6.08
C HIS A 103 -5.17 8.12 -4.92
N TYR A 104 -5.44 6.82 -4.88
CA TYR A 104 -6.16 6.22 -3.77
C TYR A 104 -5.23 5.76 -2.66
N GLY A 105 -4.03 5.29 -2.98
CA GLY A 105 -3.27 4.43 -2.08
C GLY A 105 -4.00 3.11 -1.86
N GLY A 106 -4.33 2.80 -0.62
CA GLY A 106 -5.16 1.65 -0.24
C GLY A 106 -4.40 0.43 0.25
N ARG A 107 -3.08 0.51 0.44
CA ARG A 107 -2.34 -0.55 1.13
C ARG A 107 -2.53 -0.53 2.63
N MET A 108 -2.43 -1.70 3.24
CA MET A 108 -2.67 -1.99 4.63
C MET A 108 -1.54 -2.84 5.22
N VAL A 109 -1.27 -2.64 6.51
CA VAL A 109 -0.50 -3.58 7.31
C VAL A 109 -1.07 -3.63 8.73
N GLN A 110 -1.00 -4.80 9.36
CA GLN A 110 -1.37 -4.97 10.77
C GLN A 110 -0.14 -4.80 11.66
N LEU A 111 -0.28 -4.06 12.75
CA LEU A 111 0.74 -3.85 13.77
C LEU A 111 0.60 -4.88 14.91
N PRO A 112 1.61 -5.06 15.78
CA PRO A 112 1.57 -6.07 16.85
C PRO A 112 0.43 -5.90 17.87
N ASP A 113 -0.11 -4.69 18.00
CA ASP A 113 -1.28 -4.39 18.82
C ASP A 113 -2.62 -4.70 18.11
N GLN A 114 -2.56 -5.34 16.94
CA GLN A 114 -3.65 -5.67 16.04
C GLN A 114 -4.31 -4.49 15.34
N SER A 115 -3.84 -3.26 15.55
CA SER A 115 -4.29 -2.10 14.79
C SER A 115 -3.89 -2.21 13.32
N LEU A 116 -4.68 -1.58 12.45
CA LEU A 116 -4.49 -1.53 11.01
C LEU A 116 -3.95 -0.17 10.63
N VAL A 117 -2.87 -0.16 9.88
CA VAL A 117 -2.36 1.04 9.21
C VAL A 117 -2.85 1.01 7.77
N LEU A 118 -3.52 2.07 7.31
CA LEU A 118 -4.06 2.20 5.95
C LEU A 118 -3.46 3.43 5.27
N THR A 119 -3.00 3.24 4.05
CA THR A 119 -2.40 4.29 3.22
C THR A 119 -3.44 4.99 2.35
N LEU A 120 -3.37 6.32 2.24
CA LEU A 120 -4.34 7.14 1.53
C LEU A 120 -3.62 8.18 0.65
N GLY A 121 -3.94 8.18 -0.64
CA GLY A 121 -3.43 9.18 -1.57
C GLY A 121 -4.11 10.54 -1.41
N ASP A 122 -3.49 11.57 -1.98
CA ASP A 122 -4.00 12.94 -1.97
C ASP A 122 -5.18 13.16 -2.92
N GLY A 123 -5.49 12.23 -3.82
CA GLY A 123 -6.55 12.39 -4.81
C GLY A 123 -6.14 13.13 -6.10
N PHE A 124 -4.84 13.28 -6.37
CA PHE A 124 -4.23 13.89 -7.55
C PHE A 124 -4.44 15.40 -7.64
N ASP A 125 -5.68 15.85 -7.81
CA ASP A 125 -6.04 17.28 -7.94
C ASP A 125 -6.11 18.00 -6.59
N TYR A 126 -5.97 17.28 -5.48
CA TYR A 126 -6.13 17.81 -4.12
C TYR A 126 -4.82 17.79 -3.31
N ARG A 127 -3.68 17.95 -3.98
CA ARG A 127 -2.34 17.84 -3.37
C ARG A 127 -2.18 18.64 -2.08
N GLU A 128 -2.71 19.86 -1.99
CA GLU A 128 -2.61 20.71 -0.79
C GLU A 128 -3.32 20.09 0.42
N GLN A 129 -4.30 19.21 0.22
CA GLN A 129 -4.99 18.50 1.30
C GLN A 129 -4.07 17.52 2.03
N ALA A 130 -2.95 17.09 1.44
CA ALA A 130 -1.93 16.30 2.13
C ALA A 130 -1.40 16.98 3.40
N GLN A 131 -1.40 18.32 3.44
CA GLN A 131 -1.02 19.13 4.60
C GLN A 131 -2.21 19.51 5.50
N ASN A 132 -3.45 19.33 5.04
CA ASN A 132 -4.63 19.59 5.85
C ASN A 132 -4.79 18.49 6.91
N LYS A 133 -4.67 18.86 8.18
CA LYS A 133 -4.76 17.95 9.33
C LYS A 133 -6.20 17.55 9.69
N ALA A 134 -7.21 18.24 9.17
CA ALA A 134 -8.61 17.97 9.48
C ALA A 134 -9.22 16.86 8.62
N ASN A 135 -8.44 16.22 7.73
CA ASN A 135 -8.94 15.22 6.80
C ASN A 135 -7.92 14.10 6.48
N HIS A 136 -8.35 13.17 5.63
CA HIS A 136 -7.68 11.92 5.35
C HIS A 136 -6.93 11.86 3.99
N LEU A 137 -6.97 12.93 3.19
CA LEU A 137 -6.29 12.93 1.88
C LEU A 137 -4.78 13.11 2.07
N GLY A 138 -3.98 12.27 1.42
CA GLY A 138 -2.51 12.31 1.51
C GLY A 138 -2.00 11.99 2.92
N LYS A 139 -2.60 10.97 3.53
CA LYS A 139 -2.33 10.53 4.91
C LYS A 139 -2.00 9.04 4.94
N ILE A 140 -1.37 8.64 6.03
CA ILE A 140 -1.47 7.26 6.49
C ILE A 140 -2.24 7.31 7.80
N VAL A 141 -3.28 6.49 7.94
CA VAL A 141 -4.13 6.41 9.13
C VAL A 141 -3.88 5.12 9.89
N ARG A 142 -4.12 5.12 11.21
CA ARG A 142 -4.08 3.94 12.08
C ARG A 142 -5.42 3.78 12.79
N LEU A 143 -6.01 2.59 12.67
CA LEU A 143 -7.36 2.24 13.10
C LEU A 143 -7.34 0.94 13.90
N LYS A 144 -8.25 0.74 14.84
CA LYS A 144 -8.54 -0.59 15.41
C LYS A 144 -9.23 -1.45 14.35
N GLN A 145 -9.32 -2.76 14.59
CA GLN A 145 -9.96 -3.69 13.65
C GLN A 145 -11.46 -3.43 13.41
N ASP A 146 -12.12 -2.68 14.30
CA ASP A 146 -13.51 -2.24 14.14
C ASP A 146 -13.65 -0.86 13.47
N GLY A 147 -12.52 -0.25 13.07
CA GLY A 147 -12.45 1.07 12.46
C GLY A 147 -12.38 2.23 13.45
N SER A 148 -12.46 1.99 14.75
CA SER A 148 -12.32 3.05 15.76
C SER A 148 -10.86 3.50 15.94
N VAL A 149 -10.65 4.67 16.53
CA VAL A 149 -9.32 5.27 16.70
C VAL A 149 -8.58 4.64 17.90
N PRO A 150 -7.32 4.19 17.74
CA PRO A 150 -6.45 3.86 18.86
C PRO A 150 -6.19 5.08 19.75
N GLU A 151 -6.27 4.90 21.07
CA GLU A 151 -6.16 6.01 22.04
C GLU A 151 -4.77 6.65 22.05
N ASP A 152 -3.75 5.90 21.63
CA ASP A 152 -2.35 6.29 21.52
C ASP A 152 -1.97 6.85 20.14
N ASN A 153 -2.96 7.11 19.25
CA ASN A 153 -2.68 7.79 17.99
C ASN A 153 -2.11 9.21 18.24
N PRO A 154 -1.17 9.68 17.40
CA PRO A 154 -0.34 10.86 17.68
C PRO A 154 -1.10 12.18 17.76
N PHE A 155 -2.33 12.22 17.23
CA PHE A 155 -3.15 13.43 17.18
C PHE A 155 -4.45 13.32 17.99
N VAL A 156 -4.64 12.26 18.77
CA VAL A 156 -5.79 12.12 19.67
C VAL A 156 -5.85 13.30 20.65
N GLY A 157 -7.03 13.88 20.81
CA GLY A 157 -7.26 15.03 21.69
C GLY A 157 -6.81 16.38 21.12
N GLN A 158 -6.21 16.43 19.92
CA GLN A 158 -5.86 17.70 19.28
C GLN A 158 -7.05 18.26 18.51
N ALA A 159 -7.47 19.48 18.87
CA ALA A 159 -8.56 20.16 18.18
C ALA A 159 -8.24 20.37 16.69
N ALA A 160 -9.23 20.16 15.83
CA ALA A 160 -9.15 20.31 14.37
C ALA A 160 -8.11 19.41 13.66
N VAL A 161 -7.69 18.31 14.30
CA VAL A 161 -6.90 17.25 13.66
C VAL A 161 -7.71 15.96 13.67
N ALA A 162 -7.78 15.27 12.53
CA ALA A 162 -8.41 13.95 12.47
C ALA A 162 -7.58 12.94 13.29
N ALA A 163 -8.22 12.29 14.26
CA ALA A 163 -7.54 11.47 15.26
C ALA A 163 -7.02 10.14 14.68
N GLU A 164 -7.54 9.73 13.52
CA GLU A 164 -7.12 8.59 12.72
C GLU A 164 -5.71 8.76 12.14
N ILE A 165 -5.24 10.00 11.96
CA ILE A 165 -3.97 10.27 11.27
C ILE A 165 -2.80 9.66 12.05
N PHE A 166 -2.02 8.83 11.37
CA PHE A 166 -0.74 8.32 11.85
C PHE A 166 0.41 9.19 11.33
N THR A 167 0.42 9.50 10.03
CA THR A 167 1.36 10.44 9.39
C THR A 167 0.67 11.22 8.27
N LEU A 168 1.28 12.33 7.84
CA LEU A 168 0.73 13.23 6.82
C LEU A 168 1.78 13.69 5.82
N GLY A 169 1.32 14.40 4.78
CA GLY A 169 2.21 14.94 3.76
C GLY A 169 2.64 13.89 2.74
N HIS A 170 1.71 13.01 2.35
CA HIS A 170 1.94 11.97 1.34
C HIS A 170 1.19 12.29 0.04
N ARG A 171 1.73 11.88 -1.10
CA ARG A 171 1.13 12.02 -2.42
C ARG A 171 0.29 10.81 -2.80
N ASN A 172 0.90 9.66 -2.99
CA ASN A 172 0.19 8.42 -3.37
C ASN A 172 1.00 7.19 -2.95
N VAL A 173 0.83 6.80 -1.69
CA VAL A 173 1.52 5.67 -1.08
C VAL A 173 0.98 4.35 -1.65
N GLN A 174 1.85 3.54 -2.24
CA GLN A 174 1.43 2.31 -2.97
C GLN A 174 1.92 1.02 -2.31
N GLY A 175 2.86 1.13 -1.37
CA GLY A 175 3.41 0.01 -0.61
C GLY A 175 3.66 0.42 0.84
N ILE A 176 3.34 -0.48 1.77
CA ILE A 176 3.64 -0.35 3.20
C ILE A 176 3.95 -1.74 3.75
N ILE A 177 4.96 -1.83 4.63
CA ILE A 177 5.31 -3.06 5.35
C ILE A 177 5.73 -2.72 6.77
N TYR A 178 5.49 -3.66 7.68
CA TYR A 178 5.98 -3.62 9.05
C TYR A 178 7.00 -4.74 9.24
N ASP A 179 8.19 -4.39 9.73
CA ASP A 179 9.21 -5.35 10.12
C ASP A 179 9.14 -5.62 11.62
N ALA A 180 8.54 -6.75 11.99
CA ALA A 180 8.40 -7.15 13.38
C ALA A 180 9.76 -7.34 14.09
N ALA A 181 10.82 -7.67 13.35
CA ALA A 181 12.15 -7.88 13.94
C ALA A 181 12.77 -6.57 14.46
N THR A 182 12.48 -5.45 13.79
CA THR A 182 13.06 -4.14 14.14
C THR A 182 12.02 -3.13 14.65
N GLY A 183 10.74 -3.46 14.60
CA GLY A 183 9.64 -2.55 14.91
C GLY A 183 9.49 -1.39 13.91
N LYS A 184 10.00 -1.54 12.69
CA LYS A 184 10.06 -0.44 11.70
C LYS A 184 8.93 -0.55 10.68
N LEU A 185 8.34 0.60 10.35
CA LEU A 185 7.30 0.71 9.35
C LEU A 185 7.86 1.42 8.12
N TRP A 186 7.91 0.73 6.99
CA TRP A 186 8.41 1.28 5.73
C TRP A 186 7.26 1.54 4.78
N SER A 187 7.32 2.63 4.04
CA SER A 187 6.40 2.89 2.93
C SER A 187 7.14 3.40 1.71
N HIS A 188 6.51 3.27 0.55
CA HIS A 188 6.95 4.01 -0.63
C HIS A 188 5.76 4.62 -1.35
N GLU A 189 6.03 5.64 -2.15
CA GLU A 189 4.99 6.38 -2.84
C GLU A 189 5.42 6.88 -4.23
N HIS A 190 4.42 7.19 -5.05
CA HIS A 190 4.64 7.81 -6.34
C HIS A 190 4.87 9.30 -6.19
N GLY A 191 5.97 9.79 -6.73
CA GLY A 191 6.17 11.19 -7.07
C GLY A 191 5.40 11.59 -8.33
N PRO A 192 5.44 12.88 -8.70
CA PRO A 192 4.90 13.39 -9.96
C PRO A 192 5.75 12.91 -11.16
N LYS A 193 6.43 13.81 -11.89
CA LYS A 193 7.44 13.44 -12.88
C LYS A 193 8.79 13.32 -12.18
N GLY A 194 9.15 12.10 -11.77
CA GLY A 194 10.24 11.88 -10.81
C GLY A 194 9.77 12.06 -9.37
N GLY A 195 10.64 11.79 -8.40
CA GLY A 195 10.30 11.99 -6.99
C GLY A 195 9.57 10.83 -6.33
N ASP A 196 9.71 9.60 -6.83
CA ASP A 196 9.23 8.45 -6.05
C ASP A 196 10.12 8.27 -4.83
N GLU A 197 9.55 7.86 -3.71
CA GLU A 197 10.23 7.87 -2.42
C GLU A 197 10.08 6.54 -1.69
N LEU A 198 11.13 6.15 -0.94
CA LEU A 198 11.08 5.17 0.14
C LEU A 198 11.22 5.93 1.46
N ASN A 199 10.27 5.72 2.36
CA ASN A 199 10.12 6.43 3.62
C ASN A 199 10.17 5.44 4.80
N LEU A 200 10.89 5.81 5.86
CA LEU A 200 10.84 5.12 7.16
C LEU A 200 9.87 5.88 8.07
N LEU A 201 8.71 5.29 8.32
CA LEU A 201 7.58 5.96 8.95
C LEU A 201 7.73 6.07 10.47
N GLN A 202 7.37 7.24 10.98
CA GLN A 202 7.33 7.59 12.39
C GLN A 202 6.01 8.31 12.70
N ALA A 203 5.35 7.92 13.79
CA ALA A 203 4.06 8.48 14.20
C ALA A 203 4.14 10.01 14.36
N GLY A 204 3.14 10.73 13.85
CA GLY A 204 3.02 12.19 13.97
C GLY A 204 3.88 12.99 12.98
N VAL A 205 4.72 12.32 12.17
CA VAL A 205 5.65 12.99 11.27
C VAL A 205 5.00 13.38 9.94
N ASN A 206 5.40 14.54 9.42
CA ASN A 206 5.02 15.08 8.12
C ASN A 206 6.09 14.74 7.07
N TYR A 207 5.72 14.11 5.95
CA TYR A 207 6.61 13.69 4.86
C TYR A 207 6.67 14.71 3.71
N GLY A 208 6.02 15.86 3.91
CA GLY A 208 6.33 17.09 3.20
C GLY A 208 5.57 17.34 1.91
N TRP A 209 4.94 16.36 1.26
CA TRP A 209 4.16 16.63 0.06
C TRP A 209 2.96 17.57 0.33
N PRO A 210 2.69 18.58 -0.52
CA PRO A 210 3.44 19.02 -1.70
C PRO A 210 4.44 20.15 -1.40
N VAL A 211 4.62 20.53 -0.13
CA VAL A 211 5.51 21.62 0.31
C VAL A 211 6.97 21.30 0.00
N ALA A 212 7.41 20.06 0.15
CA ALA A 212 8.72 19.59 -0.29
C ALA A 212 8.53 18.46 -1.31
N THR A 213 9.19 18.56 -2.44
CA THR A 213 9.27 17.46 -3.41
C THR A 213 10.48 17.63 -4.31
N THR A 214 11.04 16.50 -4.70
CA THR A 214 12.15 16.42 -5.65
C THR A 214 11.66 16.16 -7.09
N GLY A 215 10.37 15.82 -7.24
CA GLY A 215 9.71 15.71 -8.53
C GLY A 215 9.26 17.06 -9.10
N ILE A 216 9.01 17.08 -10.40
CA ILE A 216 8.42 18.24 -11.10
C ILE A 216 7.03 17.90 -11.62
N ASP A 217 6.24 18.91 -11.97
CA ASP A 217 4.96 18.72 -12.63
C ASP A 217 5.14 18.07 -14.00
N TYR A 218 4.13 17.35 -14.50
CA TYR A 218 4.21 16.70 -15.80
C TYR A 218 4.39 17.71 -16.96
N THR A 219 3.96 18.97 -16.79
CA THR A 219 4.23 20.09 -17.70
C THR A 219 5.71 20.51 -17.73
N GLY A 220 6.51 20.09 -16.75
CA GLY A 220 7.89 20.54 -16.53
C GLY A 220 8.03 21.69 -15.53
N ALA A 221 6.92 22.25 -15.03
CA ALA A 221 6.93 23.29 -14.01
C ALA A 221 7.36 22.73 -12.64
N ARG A 222 7.89 23.61 -11.78
CA ARG A 222 8.14 23.26 -10.38
C ARG A 222 6.80 23.17 -9.64
N ILE A 223 6.64 22.12 -8.83
CA ILE A 223 5.49 22.00 -7.91
C ILE A 223 5.73 22.81 -6.65
N SER A 224 6.96 22.74 -6.13
CA SER A 224 7.39 23.48 -4.96
C SER A 224 8.74 24.18 -5.23
N PRO A 225 9.00 25.33 -4.61
CA PRO A 225 10.36 25.89 -4.55
C PRO A 225 11.29 25.07 -3.65
N PHE A 226 10.78 24.16 -2.83
CA PHE A 226 11.54 23.40 -1.84
C PHE A 226 11.66 21.92 -2.21
N THR A 227 12.89 21.40 -2.12
CA THR A 227 13.17 19.96 -2.13
C THR A 227 13.26 19.38 -0.72
N ARG A 228 13.39 20.25 0.29
CA ARG A 228 13.43 19.95 1.73
C ARG A 228 12.84 21.13 2.48
N PHE A 229 12.17 20.89 3.60
CA PHE A 229 11.58 21.95 4.40
C PHE A 229 11.63 21.62 5.90
N THR A 230 11.88 22.63 6.73
CA THR A 230 12.00 22.45 8.18
C THR A 230 10.72 21.87 8.77
N GLY A 231 10.85 20.84 9.61
CA GLY A 231 9.72 20.14 10.24
C GLY A 231 9.08 19.06 9.37
N MET A 232 9.69 18.72 8.23
CA MET A 232 9.27 17.62 7.36
C MET A 232 10.40 16.61 7.22
N ALA A 233 10.06 15.32 7.25
CA ALA A 233 11.00 14.24 7.07
C ALA A 233 11.47 14.16 5.61
N GLU A 234 12.71 13.73 5.43
CA GLU A 234 13.26 13.41 4.11
C GLU A 234 13.10 11.91 3.84
N PRO A 235 12.95 11.51 2.56
CA PRO A 235 12.94 10.10 2.20
C PRO A 235 14.30 9.44 2.45
N VAL A 236 14.27 8.16 2.80
CA VAL A 236 15.46 7.31 2.94
C VAL A 236 16.12 7.06 1.59
N TYR A 237 15.31 6.93 0.54
CA TYR A 237 15.77 6.71 -0.82
C TYR A 237 14.78 7.30 -1.81
N GLN A 238 15.25 7.64 -3.01
CA GLN A 238 14.45 8.37 -3.99
C GLN A 238 14.79 7.96 -5.42
N TRP A 239 13.78 7.88 -6.29
CA TRP A 239 13.94 7.65 -7.72
C TRP A 239 13.55 8.88 -8.55
N SER A 240 14.49 9.31 -9.40
CA SER A 240 14.29 10.30 -10.46
C SER A 240 15.14 9.90 -11.68
N PRO A 241 14.54 9.39 -12.77
CA PRO A 241 13.11 9.31 -13.06
C PRO A 241 12.33 8.33 -12.17
N SER A 242 11.02 8.56 -12.04
CA SER A 242 10.10 7.69 -11.30
C SER A 242 10.05 6.28 -11.89
N ILE A 243 10.08 5.27 -11.03
CA ILE A 243 9.86 3.85 -11.38
C ILE A 243 8.39 3.45 -11.25
N ALA A 244 7.57 4.31 -10.63
CA ALA A 244 6.21 4.05 -10.19
C ALA A 244 6.14 2.77 -9.32
N PRO A 245 6.70 2.79 -8.10
CA PRO A 245 6.79 1.62 -7.23
C PRO A 245 5.39 1.14 -6.78
N ALA A 246 5.18 -0.15 -6.57
CA ALA A 246 3.88 -0.73 -6.27
C ALA A 246 3.85 -1.64 -5.02
N GLY A 247 4.00 -2.96 -5.15
CA GLY A 247 4.16 -3.83 -3.99
C GLY A 247 5.56 -3.75 -3.40
N MET A 248 5.64 -4.07 -2.11
CA MET A 248 6.87 -4.11 -1.35
C MET A 248 6.87 -5.29 -0.37
N THR A 249 8.02 -5.94 -0.18
CA THR A 249 8.25 -6.92 0.89
C THR A 249 9.67 -6.76 1.42
N LEU A 250 9.85 -6.89 2.74
CA LEU A 250 11.16 -7.09 3.35
C LEU A 250 11.41 -8.59 3.44
N TYR A 251 12.54 -9.03 2.90
CA TYR A 251 12.83 -10.45 2.83
C TYR A 251 13.37 -10.98 4.15
N ARG A 252 12.61 -11.91 4.75
CA ARG A 252 12.96 -12.67 5.96
C ARG A 252 12.87 -14.18 5.76
N GLY A 253 12.69 -14.66 4.52
CA GLY A 253 12.53 -16.08 4.20
C GLY A 253 13.84 -16.86 4.12
N GLU A 254 13.77 -18.19 4.15
CA GLU A 254 14.97 -19.03 4.17
C GLU A 254 15.48 -19.45 2.79
N ALA A 255 14.63 -19.35 1.75
CA ALA A 255 14.97 -19.85 0.41
C ALA A 255 16.07 -19.05 -0.31
N PHE A 256 16.33 -17.80 0.10
CA PHE A 256 17.37 -16.93 -0.44
C PHE A 256 18.18 -16.30 0.72
N PRO A 257 19.10 -17.04 1.36
CA PRO A 257 19.86 -16.54 2.51
C PRO A 257 20.58 -15.20 2.25
N GLN A 258 21.06 -14.99 1.02
CA GLN A 258 21.71 -13.75 0.58
C GLN A 258 20.79 -12.54 0.49
N TYR A 259 19.48 -12.72 0.63
CA TYR A 259 18.47 -11.65 0.56
C TYR A 259 17.98 -11.18 1.92
N GLN A 260 18.44 -11.78 3.02
CA GLN A 260 18.02 -11.44 4.38
C GLN A 260 18.16 -9.94 4.68
N GLY A 261 17.04 -9.30 5.05
CA GLY A 261 16.99 -7.87 5.37
C GLY A 261 16.92 -6.94 4.16
N ASN A 262 16.90 -7.45 2.93
CA ASN A 262 16.71 -6.62 1.73
C ASN A 262 15.23 -6.30 1.52
N ILE A 263 14.96 -5.13 0.95
CA ILE A 263 13.61 -4.75 0.50
C ILE A 263 13.47 -5.05 -0.99
N PHE A 264 12.37 -5.70 -1.37
CA PHE A 264 11.98 -5.91 -2.76
C PHE A 264 10.79 -5.03 -3.10
N ILE A 265 10.88 -4.28 -4.19
CA ILE A 265 9.84 -3.36 -4.67
C ILE A 265 9.54 -3.68 -6.13
N THR A 266 8.27 -3.94 -6.45
CA THR A 266 7.85 -4.02 -7.85
C THR A 266 7.68 -2.63 -8.45
N ALA A 267 8.10 -2.46 -9.71
CA ALA A 267 7.92 -1.23 -10.45
C ALA A 267 6.89 -1.38 -11.59
N LEU A 268 5.98 -0.42 -11.68
CA LEU A 268 4.99 -0.34 -12.76
C LEU A 268 5.63 0.25 -14.02
N ALA A 269 6.11 1.49 -13.96
CA ALA A 269 6.74 2.15 -15.11
C ALA A 269 8.16 1.63 -15.34
N GLY A 270 8.89 1.31 -14.26
CA GLY A 270 10.24 0.75 -14.32
C GLY A 270 10.31 -0.71 -14.79
N LYS A 271 9.17 -1.41 -14.83
CA LYS A 271 9.01 -2.80 -15.32
C LYS A 271 10.09 -3.77 -14.84
N ALA A 272 10.40 -3.71 -13.55
CA ALA A 272 11.43 -4.51 -12.91
C ALA A 272 11.07 -4.78 -11.45
N LEU A 273 11.70 -5.79 -10.86
CA LEU A 273 11.73 -5.99 -9.42
C LEU A 273 13.03 -5.37 -8.89
N HIS A 274 12.91 -4.36 -8.03
CA HIS A 274 14.03 -3.66 -7.44
C HIS A 274 14.38 -4.29 -6.10
N ARG A 275 15.62 -4.75 -5.94
CA ARG A 275 16.18 -5.25 -4.67
C ARG A 275 17.04 -4.14 -4.06
N LEU A 276 16.64 -3.66 -2.89
CA LEU A 276 17.38 -2.67 -2.11
C LEU A 276 18.11 -3.38 -0.98
N VAL A 277 19.43 -3.21 -0.94
CA VAL A 277 20.27 -3.67 0.17
C VAL A 277 20.37 -2.56 1.21
N LEU A 278 20.10 -2.91 2.46
CA LEU A 278 20.11 -1.98 3.58
C LEU A 278 21.40 -2.12 4.41
N ASP A 279 21.95 -0.98 4.83
CA ASP A 279 22.88 -0.88 5.95
C ASP A 279 22.25 0.01 7.03
N GLY A 280 21.79 -0.62 8.10
CA GLY A 280 20.88 0.01 9.06
C GLY A 280 19.60 0.51 8.38
N ASP A 281 19.40 1.82 8.41
CA ASP A 281 18.24 2.51 7.80
C ASP A 281 18.54 3.16 6.46
N LYS A 282 19.68 2.85 5.84
CA LYS A 282 20.11 3.44 4.57
C LYS A 282 20.12 2.40 3.47
N VAL A 283 19.67 2.79 2.28
CA VAL A 283 19.87 2.00 1.07
C VAL A 283 21.31 2.21 0.59
N VAL A 284 22.08 1.12 0.50
CA VAL A 284 23.48 1.16 0.05
C VAL A 284 23.68 0.59 -1.34
N GLN A 285 22.73 -0.22 -1.83
CA GLN A 285 22.76 -0.77 -3.18
C GLN A 285 21.34 -1.02 -3.68
N GLU A 286 21.16 -0.86 -4.98
CA GLU A 286 19.96 -1.23 -5.71
C GLU A 286 20.33 -2.16 -6.87
N GLU A 287 19.59 -3.26 -7.00
CA GLU A 287 19.68 -4.18 -8.14
C GLU A 287 18.32 -4.31 -8.82
N ARG A 288 18.33 -4.33 -10.16
CA ARG A 288 17.12 -4.49 -10.98
C ARG A 288 17.04 -5.92 -11.51
N LEU A 289 16.06 -6.66 -11.02
CA LEU A 289 15.77 -8.03 -11.38
C LEU A 289 14.59 -8.09 -12.35
N LEU A 290 14.48 -9.21 -13.08
CA LEU A 290 13.36 -9.53 -13.97
C LEU A 290 13.11 -8.52 -15.10
N THR A 291 14.13 -7.76 -15.49
CA THR A 291 14.04 -6.72 -16.54
C THR A 291 13.64 -7.29 -17.91
N SER A 292 13.99 -8.55 -18.19
CA SER A 292 13.63 -9.25 -19.42
C SER A 292 12.15 -9.63 -19.52
N LEU A 293 11.37 -9.57 -18.43
CA LEU A 293 9.93 -9.81 -18.49
C LEU A 293 9.15 -8.70 -19.20
N ASP A 294 9.75 -7.49 -19.29
CA ASP A 294 9.15 -6.27 -19.86
C ASP A 294 7.68 -6.02 -19.44
N SER A 295 7.37 -6.37 -18.19
CA SER A 295 6.02 -6.36 -17.65
C SER A 295 5.91 -5.39 -16.49
N ARG A 296 4.77 -4.69 -16.40
CA ARG A 296 4.44 -3.89 -15.22
C ARG A 296 4.21 -4.83 -14.04
N LEU A 297 4.89 -4.60 -12.92
CA LEU A 297 4.78 -5.44 -11.72
C LEU A 297 3.97 -4.69 -10.65
N ARG A 298 2.90 -5.33 -10.13
CA ARG A 298 1.92 -4.74 -9.21
C ARG A 298 2.20 -5.06 -7.76
N ASP A 299 2.49 -6.32 -7.44
CA ASP A 299 2.66 -6.74 -6.06
C ASP A 299 3.86 -7.66 -5.90
N VAL A 300 4.47 -7.65 -4.73
CA VAL A 300 5.45 -8.63 -4.29
C VAL A 300 5.24 -9.00 -2.83
N ARG A 301 5.33 -10.30 -2.55
CA ARG A 301 5.20 -10.85 -1.20
C ARG A 301 6.21 -11.98 -1.01
N THR A 302 6.82 -12.04 0.17
CA THR A 302 7.53 -13.25 0.62
C THR A 302 6.49 -14.25 1.13
N GLY A 303 6.51 -15.48 0.59
CA GLY A 303 5.61 -16.56 0.99
C GLY A 303 6.06 -17.28 2.26
N PRO A 304 5.19 -18.10 2.86
CA PRO A 304 5.53 -18.89 4.04
C PRO A 304 6.59 -19.98 3.77
N ASP A 305 6.79 -20.32 2.49
CA ASP A 305 7.85 -21.20 1.99
C ASP A 305 9.20 -20.46 1.78
N GLY A 306 9.27 -19.16 2.13
CA GLY A 306 10.44 -18.33 1.93
C GLY A 306 10.68 -17.89 0.49
N LEU A 307 9.81 -18.24 -0.46
CA LEU A 307 9.92 -17.81 -1.86
C LEU A 307 9.32 -16.42 -2.07
N ILE A 308 9.67 -15.78 -3.19
CA ILE A 308 9.15 -14.45 -3.55
C ILE A 308 8.08 -14.62 -4.64
N TYR A 309 6.90 -14.08 -4.39
CA TYR A 309 5.74 -14.12 -5.27
C TYR A 309 5.42 -12.74 -5.81
N ILE A 310 5.14 -12.65 -7.11
CA ILE A 310 4.98 -11.37 -7.81
C ILE A 310 3.71 -11.38 -8.65
N LEU A 311 2.93 -10.30 -8.59
CA LEU A 311 1.79 -10.06 -9.47
C LEU A 311 2.17 -9.09 -10.59
N THR A 312 1.72 -9.36 -11.82
CA THR A 312 1.82 -8.41 -12.94
C THR A 312 0.55 -7.56 -13.10
N ASP A 313 0.70 -6.35 -13.63
CA ASP A 313 -0.37 -5.36 -13.84
C ASP A 313 -0.80 -5.34 -15.32
N GLY A 314 -2.01 -5.81 -15.62
CA GLY A 314 -2.59 -5.72 -16.97
C GLY A 314 -3.69 -6.74 -17.28
N PRO A 315 -4.35 -6.65 -18.44
CA PRO A 315 -5.22 -7.70 -18.96
C PRO A 315 -4.38 -8.98 -19.14
N ALA A 316 -4.75 -10.08 -18.47
CA ALA A 316 -3.93 -11.29 -18.30
C ALA A 316 -2.75 -11.15 -17.31
N GLY A 317 -3.01 -10.52 -16.17
CA GLY A 317 -2.11 -10.54 -15.01
C GLY A 317 -1.69 -11.97 -14.62
N LYS A 318 -0.46 -12.12 -14.16
CA LYS A 318 0.16 -13.40 -13.79
C LYS A 318 0.58 -13.37 -12.34
N LEU A 319 0.47 -14.53 -11.68
CA LEU A 319 1.21 -14.83 -10.47
C LEU A 319 2.52 -15.52 -10.86
N LEU A 320 3.64 -14.88 -10.53
CA LEU A 320 4.98 -15.40 -10.74
C LEU A 320 5.55 -15.87 -9.39
N ARG A 321 6.35 -16.93 -9.42
CA ARG A 321 7.09 -17.44 -8.27
C ARG A 321 8.58 -17.45 -8.60
N LEU A 322 9.37 -16.73 -7.82
CA LEU A 322 10.83 -16.72 -7.93
C LEU A 322 11.40 -17.86 -7.08
N THR A 323 12.28 -18.65 -7.67
CA THR A 323 12.96 -19.78 -7.01
C THR A 323 14.48 -19.60 -7.09
N PRO A 324 15.24 -20.10 -6.10
CA PRO A 324 16.71 -20.13 -6.17
C PRO A 324 17.16 -21.05 -7.31
N GLN A 325 18.29 -20.69 -7.92
CA GLN A 325 19.00 -21.54 -8.90
C GLN A 325 20.06 -22.38 -8.19
#